data_AF-A0A7S2Y641-F1
#
_entry.id   AF-A0A7S2Y641-F1
#
_cell.length_a   1.000
_cell.length_b   1.000
_cell.length_c   1.000
_cell.angle_alpha   90.00
_cell.angle_beta   90.00
_cell.angle_gamma   90.00
#
_symmetry.space_group_name_H-M   'P 1'
#
loop_
_entity.id
_entity.type
_entity.pdbx_description
1 polymer ?
#
loop_
_entity_poly.entity_id
_entity_poly.type
_entity_poly.pdbx_seq_one_letter_code
_entity_poly.pdbx_strand_id
1 'polypeptide(L)'
;ATMGMLSNAVYILSMNNFGPIADNAGGITEMSMQPEKVRDVTDRLDAAGNVTKAVTKGYSIGSASMACFLLFGAFMDEFAEFSGVPFRTVDIAVPEVLVGGLIGSMIIFYFTGLSIAAVGKTAHDVVIEVRRQFKENPDIMTYKSKPDYGRCVSLVTKAALREMQFPGLVCVATPIMVGLVFRFVGESTNRPLLGAEVLASYLMFGTVTGILMALFLDTAGGAWDNAKKYIELGNFGGKNSEAHKAAVTGDTVGDPFKDTAGPSLHVVIKLLSTTILVAGPLFIANMKTS
;
A
#
# COMPACT_ATOMS: atom_id res chain seq x y z
N ALA A 1 5.92 22.90 6.47
CA ALA A 1 5.73 22.32 5.12
C ALA A 1 4.64 21.25 5.10
N THR A 2 4.74 20.14 5.84
CA THR A 2 3.73 19.05 5.88
C THR A 2 2.32 19.52 6.21
N MET A 3 2.14 20.33 7.27
CA MET A 3 0.84 20.94 7.61
C MET A 3 0.32 21.89 6.51
N GLY A 4 1.22 22.54 5.77
CA GLY A 4 0.86 23.38 4.63
C GLY A 4 0.34 22.57 3.45
N MET A 5 0.94 21.41 3.18
CA MET A 5 0.39 20.45 2.21
C MET A 5 -0.99 19.98 2.68
N LEU A 6 -1.11 19.48 3.91
CA LEU A 6 -2.40 18.99 4.41
C LEU A 6 -3.46 20.08 4.67
N SER A 7 -3.16 21.37 4.52
CA SER A 7 -4.12 22.47 4.70
C SER A 7 -5.33 22.36 3.76
N ASN A 8 -5.14 21.80 2.56
CA ASN A 8 -6.19 21.56 1.57
C ASN A 8 -6.73 20.12 1.61
N ALA A 9 -6.48 19.37 2.69
CA ALA A 9 -6.87 17.96 2.79
C ALA A 9 -8.36 17.71 2.55
N VAL A 10 -9.24 18.65 2.93
CA VAL A 10 -10.69 18.55 2.67
C VAL A 10 -10.99 18.42 1.18
N TYR A 11 -10.33 19.22 0.33
CA TYR A 11 -10.50 19.16 -1.13
C TYR A 11 -9.91 17.87 -1.70
N ILE A 12 -8.73 17.47 -1.24
CA ILE A 12 -8.06 16.23 -1.64
C ILE A 12 -8.94 15.02 -1.32
N LEU A 13 -9.48 14.93 -0.10
CA LEU A 13 -10.36 13.85 0.32
C LEU A 13 -11.69 13.85 -0.45
N SER A 14 -12.25 15.03 -0.72
CA SER A 14 -13.47 15.15 -1.52
C SER A 14 -13.27 14.62 -2.93
N MET A 15 -12.16 14.99 -3.58
CA MET A 15 -11.79 14.49 -4.91
C MET A 15 -11.48 12.98 -4.91
N ASN A 16 -10.87 12.48 -3.84
CA ASN A 16 -10.59 11.05 -3.68
C ASN A 16 -11.89 10.23 -3.54
N ASN A 17 -12.82 10.71 -2.73
CA ASN A 17 -14.09 10.03 -2.47
C ASN A 17 -15.08 10.15 -3.63
N PHE A 18 -14.94 11.15 -4.49
CA PHE A 18 -15.74 11.27 -5.71
C PHE A 18 -15.61 10.02 -6.61
N GLY A 19 -14.40 9.48 -6.76
CA GLY A 19 -14.17 8.35 -7.67
C GLY A 19 -14.94 7.07 -7.30
N PRO A 20 -14.84 6.54 -6.06
CA PRO A 20 -15.63 5.38 -5.64
C PRO A 20 -17.15 5.59 -5.70
N ILE A 21 -17.63 6.83 -5.53
CA ILE A 21 -19.06 7.15 -5.66
C ILE A 21 -19.50 7.01 -7.13
N ALA A 22 -18.72 7.56 -8.06
CA ALA A 22 -18.99 7.46 -9.49
C ALA A 22 -18.95 6.01 -10.01
N ASP A 23 -17.95 5.23 -9.56
CA ASP A 23 -17.81 3.81 -9.89
C ASP A 23 -19.03 2.99 -9.43
N ASN A 24 -19.44 3.15 -8.17
CA ASN A 24 -20.65 2.50 -7.63
C ASN A 24 -21.93 2.92 -8.38
N ALA A 25 -22.04 4.20 -8.76
CA ALA A 25 -23.17 4.67 -9.56
C ALA A 25 -23.23 3.99 -10.93
N GLY A 26 -22.08 3.80 -11.59
CA GLY A 26 -21.97 3.02 -12.82
C GLY A 26 -22.40 1.57 -12.62
N GLY A 27 -21.91 0.91 -11.57
CA GLY A 27 -22.30 -0.46 -11.21
C GLY A 27 -23.81 -0.62 -10.99
N ILE A 28 -24.44 0.30 -10.25
CA ILE A 28 -25.90 0.30 -10.02
C ILE A 28 -26.66 0.52 -11.34
N THR A 29 -26.17 1.42 -12.19
CA THR A 29 -26.77 1.71 -13.51
C THR A 29 -26.80 0.46 -14.38
N GLU A 30 -25.69 -0.30 -14.42
CA GLU A 30 -25.58 -1.56 -15.16
C GLU A 30 -26.50 -2.64 -14.57
N MET A 31 -26.44 -2.86 -13.26
CA MET A 31 -27.23 -3.89 -12.57
C MET A 31 -28.74 -3.63 -12.61
N SER A 32 -29.16 -2.37 -12.76
CA SER A 32 -30.57 -1.99 -12.87
C SER A 32 -31.06 -1.80 -14.31
N MET A 33 -30.24 -2.15 -15.31
CA MET A 33 -30.57 -2.08 -16.75
C MET A 33 -31.08 -0.70 -17.19
N GLN A 34 -30.45 0.37 -16.68
CA GLN A 34 -30.80 1.74 -17.07
C GLN A 34 -30.42 2.03 -18.53
N PRO A 35 -31.01 3.07 -19.16
CA PRO A 35 -30.66 3.46 -20.51
C PRO A 35 -29.16 3.73 -20.68
N GLU A 36 -28.61 3.37 -21.86
CA GLU A 36 -27.19 3.51 -22.20
C GLU A 36 -26.65 4.94 -21.97
N LYS A 37 -27.47 5.97 -22.22
CA LYS A 37 -27.14 7.37 -21.94
C LYS A 37 -26.75 7.63 -20.48
N VAL A 38 -27.35 6.92 -19.52
CA VAL A 38 -27.00 7.04 -18.10
C VAL A 38 -25.64 6.41 -17.84
N ARG A 39 -25.36 5.26 -18.48
CA ARG A 39 -24.08 4.56 -18.39
C ARG A 39 -22.94 5.42 -18.95
N ASP A 40 -23.14 6.07 -20.10
CA ASP A 40 -22.18 7.00 -20.71
C ASP A 40 -21.79 8.15 -19.77
N VAL A 41 -22.77 8.69 -19.03
CA VAL A 41 -22.51 9.74 -18.04
C VAL A 41 -21.70 9.17 -16.88
N THR A 42 -22.09 8.02 -16.32
CA THR A 42 -21.35 7.41 -15.21
C THR A 42 -19.94 6.98 -15.59
N ASP A 43 -19.72 6.48 -16.81
CA ASP A 43 -18.39 6.08 -17.29
C ASP A 43 -17.45 7.28 -17.45
N ARG A 44 -17.98 8.44 -17.87
CA ARG A 44 -17.23 9.71 -17.89
C ARG A 44 -16.86 10.19 -16.49
N LEU A 45 -17.78 10.07 -15.53
CA LEU A 45 -17.53 10.46 -14.14
C LEU A 45 -16.52 9.53 -13.46
N ASP A 46 -16.59 8.23 -13.71
CA ASP A 46 -15.65 7.23 -13.23
C ASP A 46 -14.24 7.47 -13.78
N ALA A 47 -14.11 7.74 -15.09
CA ALA A 47 -12.82 8.10 -15.70
C ALA A 47 -12.21 9.35 -15.06
N ALA A 48 -13.01 10.39 -14.79
CA ALA A 48 -12.54 11.57 -14.05
C ALA A 48 -12.15 11.21 -12.60
N GLY A 49 -12.93 10.34 -11.95
CA GLY A 49 -12.68 9.81 -10.62
C GLY A 49 -11.37 9.03 -10.50
N ASN A 50 -10.97 8.30 -11.54
CA ASN A 50 -9.70 7.57 -11.54
C ASN A 50 -8.50 8.51 -11.65
N VAL A 51 -8.63 9.60 -12.40
CA VAL A 51 -7.62 10.67 -12.41
C VAL A 51 -7.53 11.35 -11.04
N THR A 52 -8.66 11.70 -10.42
CA THR A 52 -8.63 12.33 -9.09
C THR A 52 -8.04 11.40 -8.03
N LYS A 53 -8.44 10.12 -8.01
CA LYS A 53 -7.84 9.07 -7.14
C LYS A 53 -6.32 8.97 -7.32
N ALA A 54 -5.82 9.00 -8.55
CA ALA A 54 -4.39 8.92 -8.80
C ALA A 54 -3.64 10.15 -8.25
N VAL A 55 -4.17 11.35 -8.48
CA VAL A 55 -3.59 12.61 -7.96
C VAL A 55 -3.58 12.62 -6.42
N THR A 56 -4.65 12.18 -5.79
CA THR A 56 -4.78 12.16 -4.32
C THR A 56 -3.88 11.09 -3.68
N LYS A 57 -3.65 9.95 -4.34
CA LYS A 57 -2.64 8.94 -3.95
C LYS A 57 -1.23 9.55 -3.97
N GLY A 58 -0.85 10.22 -5.05
CA GLY A 58 0.43 10.94 -5.14
C GLY A 58 0.59 12.04 -4.08
N TYR A 59 -0.49 12.78 -3.79
CA TYR A 59 -0.53 13.77 -2.71
C TYR A 59 -0.27 13.14 -1.34
N SER A 60 -0.94 12.02 -1.07
CA SER A 60 -0.79 11.28 0.18
C SER A 60 0.66 10.82 0.38
N ILE A 61 1.28 10.26 -0.67
CA ILE A 61 2.67 9.83 -0.63
C ILE A 61 3.62 11.02 -0.44
N GLY A 62 3.44 12.12 -1.18
CA GLY A 62 4.28 13.31 -1.03
C GLY A 62 4.20 13.92 0.39
N SER A 63 3.01 13.92 0.99
CA SER A 63 2.83 14.36 2.38
C SER A 63 3.51 13.42 3.38
N ALA A 64 3.46 12.11 3.11
CA ALA A 64 4.13 11.09 3.89
C ALA A 64 5.65 11.29 3.86
N SER A 65 6.22 11.56 2.69
CA SER A 65 7.66 11.80 2.53
C SER A 65 8.15 12.94 3.42
N MET A 66 7.42 14.07 3.45
CA MET A 66 7.77 15.19 4.33
C MET A 66 7.54 14.87 5.81
N ALA A 67 6.49 14.12 6.14
CA ALA A 67 6.26 13.67 7.52
C ALA A 67 7.37 12.75 8.01
N CYS A 68 7.89 11.85 7.16
CA CYS A 68 8.96 10.93 7.55
C CYS A 68 10.27 11.66 7.85
N PHE A 69 10.60 12.73 7.12
CA PHE A 69 11.77 13.55 7.45
C PHE A 69 11.65 14.18 8.84
N LEU A 70 10.45 14.67 9.22
CA LEU A 70 10.18 15.17 10.56
C LEU A 70 10.28 14.07 11.63
N LEU A 71 9.72 12.89 11.34
CA LEU A 71 9.79 11.74 12.24
C LEU A 71 11.22 11.23 12.43
N PHE A 72 12.09 11.39 11.43
CA PHE A 72 13.52 11.07 11.57
C PHE A 72 14.24 12.04 12.52
N GLY A 73 13.95 13.34 12.43
CA GLY A 73 14.45 14.32 13.39
C GLY A 73 13.98 14.00 14.82
N ALA A 74 12.67 13.75 14.99
CA ALA A 74 12.10 13.36 16.28
C ALA A 74 12.69 12.05 16.81
N PHE A 75 12.95 11.07 15.93
CA PHE A 75 13.65 9.84 16.29
C PHE A 75 15.04 10.12 16.86
N MET A 76 15.81 11.02 16.25
CA MET A 76 17.14 11.33 16.77
C MET A 76 17.09 12.00 18.14
N ASP A 77 16.14 12.92 18.33
CA ASP A 77 15.94 13.63 19.60
C ASP A 77 15.50 12.69 20.73
N GLU A 78 14.51 11.82 20.48
CA GLU A 78 14.01 10.84 21.45
C GLU A 78 15.10 9.83 21.87
N PHE A 79 15.88 9.32 20.93
CA PHE A 79 16.97 8.39 21.26
C PHE A 79 18.13 9.08 21.98
N ALA A 80 18.37 10.37 21.74
CA ALA A 80 19.29 11.15 22.54
C ALA A 80 18.80 11.31 23.99
N GLU A 81 17.50 11.53 24.18
CA GLU A 81 16.88 11.63 25.50
C GLU A 81 16.90 10.29 26.25
N PHE A 82 16.51 9.20 25.60
CA PHE A 82 16.51 7.86 26.21
C PHE A 82 17.91 7.38 26.61
N SER A 83 18.93 7.74 25.83
CA SER A 83 20.31 7.32 26.10
C SER A 83 21.06 8.30 27.01
N GLY A 84 20.61 9.55 27.12
CA GLY A 84 21.33 10.62 27.83
C GLY A 84 22.61 11.09 27.12
N VAL A 85 22.84 10.66 25.87
CA VAL A 85 23.99 11.07 25.06
C VAL A 85 23.54 11.71 23.74
N PRO A 86 24.27 12.71 23.22
CA PRO A 86 23.90 13.34 21.96
C PRO A 86 23.88 12.34 20.80
N PHE A 87 22.72 12.20 20.16
CA PHE A 87 22.55 11.40 18.95
C PHE A 87 22.20 12.30 17.77
N ARG A 88 23.20 12.65 16.96
CA ARG A 88 23.07 13.64 15.87
C ARG A 88 23.50 13.14 14.50
N THR A 89 24.21 12.01 14.47
CA THR A 89 24.84 11.49 13.26
C THR A 89 24.53 10.02 13.12
N VAL A 90 24.20 9.61 11.89
CA VAL A 90 24.04 8.21 11.53
C VAL A 90 25.06 7.92 10.44
N ASP A 91 26.09 7.14 10.77
CA ASP A 91 27.15 6.82 9.82
C ASP A 91 26.80 5.58 9.00
N ILE A 92 26.38 5.81 7.76
CA ILE A 92 26.03 4.74 6.81
C ILE A 92 27.26 3.96 6.30
N ALA A 93 28.49 4.43 6.54
CA ALA A 93 29.70 3.71 6.19
C ALA A 93 29.99 2.55 7.17
N VAL A 94 29.34 2.55 8.33
CA VAL A 94 29.39 1.44 9.28
C VAL A 94 28.61 0.24 8.69
N PRO A 95 29.23 -0.94 8.54
CA PRO A 95 28.60 -2.10 7.90
C PRO A 95 27.26 -2.50 8.52
N GLU A 96 27.16 -2.46 9.84
CA GLU A 96 25.93 -2.79 10.58
C GLU A 96 24.78 -1.84 10.23
N VAL A 97 25.07 -0.55 10.12
CA VAL A 97 24.11 0.50 9.78
C VAL A 97 23.65 0.36 8.33
N LEU A 98 24.57 0.06 7.41
CA LEU A 98 24.24 -0.24 6.02
C LEU A 98 23.35 -1.49 5.91
N VAL A 99 23.67 -2.56 6.64
CA VAL A 99 22.85 -3.78 6.69
C VAL A 99 21.45 -3.47 7.22
N GLY A 100 21.34 -2.66 8.28
CA GLY A 100 20.05 -2.18 8.78
C GLY A 100 19.22 -1.50 7.70
N GLY A 101 19.84 -0.61 6.93
CA GLY A 101 19.21 0.07 5.79
C GLY A 101 18.73 -0.90 4.71
N LEU A 102 19.56 -1.88 4.34
CA LEU A 102 19.19 -2.90 3.35
C LEU A 102 18.00 -3.77 3.82
N ILE A 103 17.96 -4.15 5.09
CA ILE A 103 16.81 -4.87 5.67
C ILE A 103 15.56 -3.98 5.65
N GLY A 104 15.71 -2.67 5.91
CA GLY A 104 14.66 -1.67 5.79
C GLY A 104 14.09 -1.57 4.37
N SER A 105 14.94 -1.58 3.35
CA SER A 105 14.47 -1.67 1.96
C SER A 105 13.80 -3.02 1.66
N MET A 106 14.39 -4.13 2.13
CA MET A 106 13.88 -5.48 1.90
C MET A 106 12.45 -5.65 2.43
N ILE A 107 12.13 -5.11 3.61
CA ILE A 107 10.80 -5.27 4.22
C ILE A 107 9.69 -4.66 3.34
N ILE A 108 9.99 -3.58 2.61
CA ILE A 108 9.05 -2.94 1.69
C ILE A 108 8.73 -3.86 0.51
N PHE A 109 9.76 -4.42 -0.13
CA PHE A 109 9.59 -5.37 -1.22
C PHE A 109 8.87 -6.64 -0.76
N TYR A 110 9.24 -7.14 0.41
CA TYR A 110 8.63 -8.34 0.97
C TYR A 110 7.14 -8.13 1.29
N PHE A 111 6.80 -7.04 1.97
CA PHE A 111 5.40 -6.67 2.23
C PHE A 111 4.60 -6.50 0.94
N THR A 112 5.19 -5.82 -0.05
CA THR A 112 4.56 -5.60 -1.37
C THR A 112 4.27 -6.94 -2.06
N GLY A 113 5.25 -7.85 -2.09
CA GLY A 113 5.10 -9.17 -2.68
C GLY A 113 4.03 -10.01 -1.98
N LEU A 114 4.01 -10.01 -0.65
CA LEU A 114 2.97 -10.70 0.12
C LEU A 114 1.57 -10.15 -0.18
N SER A 115 1.43 -8.83 -0.26
CA SER A 115 0.16 -8.16 -0.54
C SER A 115 -0.38 -8.52 -1.94
N ILE A 116 0.48 -8.48 -2.95
CA ILE A 116 0.11 -8.83 -4.33
C ILE A 116 -0.24 -10.32 -4.43
N ALA A 117 0.55 -11.20 -3.80
CA ALA A 117 0.31 -12.64 -3.80
C ALA A 117 -1.02 -13.00 -3.13
N ALA A 118 -1.36 -12.35 -2.02
CA ALA A 118 -2.62 -12.53 -1.31
C ALA A 118 -3.84 -12.19 -2.19
N VAL A 119 -3.78 -11.06 -2.91
CA VAL A 119 -4.83 -10.67 -3.86
C VAL A 119 -4.92 -11.66 -5.01
N GLY A 120 -3.79 -12.04 -5.60
CA GLY A 120 -3.75 -12.99 -6.72
C GLY A 120 -4.37 -14.35 -6.38
N LYS A 121 -4.06 -14.89 -5.20
CA LYS A 121 -4.64 -16.14 -4.70
C LYS A 121 -6.16 -16.01 -4.48
N THR A 122 -6.59 -14.92 -3.85
CA THR A 122 -8.02 -14.69 -3.59
C THR A 122 -8.81 -14.46 -4.89
N ALA A 123 -8.25 -13.72 -5.84
CA ALA A 123 -8.85 -13.49 -7.15
C ALA A 123 -9.01 -14.82 -7.92
N HIS A 124 -8.02 -15.71 -7.85
CA HIS A 124 -8.12 -17.05 -8.44
C HIS A 124 -9.28 -17.86 -7.86
N ASP A 125 -9.43 -17.85 -6.53
CA ASP A 125 -10.52 -18.53 -5.84
C ASP A 125 -11.90 -17.96 -6.24
N VAL A 126 -12.02 -16.64 -6.40
CA VAL A 126 -13.24 -15.99 -6.92
C VAL A 126 -13.55 -16.44 -8.35
N VAL A 127 -12.55 -16.50 -9.23
CA VAL A 127 -12.75 -16.93 -10.62
C VAL A 127 -13.24 -18.37 -10.69
N ILE A 128 -12.69 -19.27 -9.87
CA ILE A 128 -13.15 -20.65 -9.78
C ILE A 128 -14.61 -20.72 -9.32
N GLU A 129 -14.97 -19.94 -8.29
CA GLU A 129 -16.34 -19.92 -7.77
C GLU A 129 -17.34 -19.37 -8.80
N VAL A 130 -17.02 -18.27 -9.48
CA VAL A 130 -17.88 -17.70 -10.53
C VAL A 130 -18.07 -18.70 -11.69
N ARG A 131 -16.99 -19.36 -12.12
CA ARG A 131 -17.06 -20.42 -13.15
C ARG A 131 -17.90 -21.61 -12.70
N ARG A 132 -17.80 -22.01 -11.43
CA ARG A 132 -18.61 -23.08 -10.85
C ARG A 132 -20.09 -22.73 -10.89
N GLN A 133 -20.47 -21.52 -10.48
CA GLN A 133 -21.86 -21.05 -10.52
C GLN A 133 -22.41 -21.05 -11.94
N PHE A 134 -21.67 -20.54 -12.93
CA PHE A 134 -22.12 -20.56 -14.33
C PHE A 134 -22.23 -21.98 -14.91
N LYS A 135 -21.36 -22.91 -14.51
CA LYS A 135 -21.40 -24.29 -14.98
C LYS A 135 -22.57 -25.08 -14.37
N GLU A 136 -22.83 -24.90 -13.07
CA GLU A 136 -23.88 -25.61 -12.36
C GLU A 136 -25.27 -25.03 -12.63
N ASN A 137 -25.36 -23.72 -12.88
CA ASN A 137 -26.62 -23.03 -13.15
C ASN A 137 -26.49 -22.13 -14.40
N PRO A 138 -26.66 -22.70 -15.61
CA PRO A 138 -26.61 -21.94 -16.86
C PRO A 138 -27.70 -20.86 -16.97
N ASP A 139 -28.80 -20.98 -16.22
CA ASP A 139 -29.90 -20.02 -16.25
C ASP A 139 -29.49 -18.62 -15.76
N ILE A 140 -28.37 -18.51 -15.03
CA ILE A 140 -27.77 -17.23 -14.62
C ILE A 140 -27.40 -16.38 -15.85
N MET A 141 -26.83 -17.00 -16.90
CA MET A 141 -26.45 -16.28 -18.13
C MET A 141 -27.67 -15.78 -18.92
N THR A 142 -28.84 -16.40 -18.68
CA THR A 142 -30.12 -15.99 -19.29
C THR A 142 -30.96 -15.07 -18.40
N TYR A 143 -30.40 -14.60 -17.28
CA TYR A 143 -31.06 -13.76 -16.28
C TYR A 143 -32.34 -14.35 -15.65
N LYS A 144 -32.58 -15.67 -15.81
CA LYS A 144 -33.73 -16.36 -15.21
C LYS A 144 -33.49 -16.73 -13.75
N SER A 145 -32.23 -16.98 -13.38
CA SER A 145 -31.81 -17.29 -12.02
C SER A 145 -30.83 -16.24 -11.51
N LYS A 146 -30.90 -15.92 -10.22
CA LYS A 146 -29.93 -15.00 -9.59
C LYS A 146 -28.69 -15.78 -9.15
N PRO A 147 -27.48 -15.25 -9.38
CA PRO A 147 -26.26 -15.85 -8.86
C PRO A 147 -26.18 -15.74 -7.33
N ASP A 148 -25.34 -16.58 -6.72
CA ASP A 148 -25.09 -16.53 -5.28
C ASP A 148 -23.99 -15.50 -4.98
N TYR A 149 -24.43 -14.26 -4.74
CA TYR A 149 -23.55 -13.17 -4.34
C TYR A 149 -22.92 -13.40 -2.95
N GLY A 150 -23.67 -14.02 -2.03
CA GLY A 150 -23.25 -14.22 -0.65
C GLY A 150 -22.02 -15.12 -0.55
N ARG A 151 -21.92 -16.12 -1.43
CA ARG A 151 -20.75 -16.99 -1.51
C ARG A 151 -19.49 -16.23 -1.90
N CYS A 152 -19.52 -15.43 -2.96
CA CYS A 152 -18.39 -14.62 -3.39
C CYS A 152 -17.94 -13.62 -2.32
N VAL A 153 -18.91 -12.93 -1.68
CA VAL A 153 -18.62 -12.01 -0.56
C VAL A 153 -17.93 -12.76 0.58
N SER A 154 -18.48 -13.90 1.01
CA SER A 154 -17.94 -14.69 2.13
C SER A 154 -16.51 -15.18 1.87
N LEU A 155 -16.19 -15.50 0.61
CA LEU A 155 -14.88 -15.96 0.19
C LEU A 155 -13.85 -14.83 0.30
N VAL A 156 -14.15 -13.67 -0.30
CA VAL A 156 -13.27 -12.50 -0.25
C VAL A 156 -13.09 -12.01 1.19
N THR A 157 -14.16 -11.96 2.00
CA THR A 157 -14.07 -11.55 3.41
C THR A 157 -13.16 -12.46 4.24
N LYS A 158 -13.33 -13.79 4.13
CA LYS A 158 -12.50 -14.75 4.88
C LYS A 158 -11.04 -14.68 4.44
N ALA A 159 -10.80 -14.56 3.14
CA ALA A 159 -9.46 -14.43 2.60
C ALA A 159 -8.79 -13.13 3.07
N ALA A 160 -9.47 -11.99 2.97
CA ALA A 160 -8.94 -10.70 3.42
C ALA A 160 -8.52 -10.72 4.91
N LEU A 161 -9.36 -11.29 5.78
CA LEU A 161 -9.05 -11.40 7.21
C LEU A 161 -7.84 -12.31 7.49
N ARG A 162 -7.72 -13.43 6.77
CA ARG A 162 -6.60 -14.38 6.95
C ARG A 162 -5.29 -13.82 6.40
N GLU A 163 -5.31 -13.31 5.17
CA GLU A 163 -4.12 -12.89 4.45
C GLU A 163 -3.54 -11.56 4.99
N MET A 164 -4.33 -10.73 5.68
CA MET A 164 -3.87 -9.48 6.33
C MET A 164 -2.95 -9.72 7.55
N GLN A 165 -3.10 -10.84 8.26
CA GLN A 165 -2.44 -11.05 9.55
C GLN A 165 -0.93 -11.13 9.43
N PHE A 166 -0.44 -11.90 8.46
CA PHE A 166 0.99 -12.18 8.31
C PHE A 166 1.79 -10.94 7.86
N PRO A 167 1.40 -10.19 6.81
CA PRO A 167 2.08 -8.95 6.44
C PRO A 167 2.11 -7.92 7.57
N GLY A 168 0.99 -7.76 8.29
CA GLY A 168 0.91 -6.85 9.43
C GLY A 168 1.86 -7.25 10.58
N LEU A 169 1.89 -8.53 10.93
CA LEU A 169 2.79 -9.05 11.96
C LEU A 169 4.26 -8.85 11.59
N VAL A 170 4.61 -9.13 10.33
CA VAL A 170 5.97 -8.94 9.80
C VAL A 170 6.41 -7.47 9.94
N CYS A 171 5.57 -6.51 9.57
CA CYS A 171 5.90 -5.08 9.71
C CYS A 171 6.16 -4.64 11.16
N VAL A 172 5.50 -5.25 12.15
CA VAL A 172 5.71 -4.91 13.57
C VAL A 172 6.89 -5.68 14.16
N ALA A 173 7.00 -6.97 13.86
CA ALA A 173 8.01 -7.84 14.47
C ALA A 173 9.43 -7.55 13.95
N THR A 174 9.59 -7.28 12.65
CA THR A 174 10.91 -7.06 12.04
C THR A 174 11.71 -5.91 12.68
N PRO A 175 11.18 -4.67 12.81
CA PRO A 175 11.95 -3.58 13.43
C PRO A 175 12.32 -3.89 14.89
N ILE A 176 11.45 -4.57 15.65
CA ILE A 176 11.75 -4.98 17.03
C ILE A 176 12.91 -5.98 17.05
N MET A 177 12.86 -7.00 16.20
CA MET A 177 13.91 -8.02 16.10
C MET A 177 15.25 -7.42 15.67
N VAL A 178 15.26 -6.55 14.66
CA VAL A 178 16.46 -5.85 14.21
C VAL A 178 17.04 -5.00 15.34
N GLY A 179 16.21 -4.20 16.01
CA GLY A 179 16.64 -3.36 17.12
C GLY A 179 17.29 -4.15 18.26
N LEU A 180 16.67 -5.26 18.67
CA LEU A 180 17.19 -6.10 19.75
C LEU A 180 18.49 -6.82 19.36
N VAL A 181 18.57 -7.39 18.15
CA VAL A 181 19.77 -8.09 17.69
C VAL A 181 20.96 -7.13 17.64
N PHE A 182 20.79 -5.95 17.04
CA PHE A 182 21.89 -4.98 16.92
C PHE A 182 22.20 -4.26 18.24
N ARG A 183 21.26 -4.22 19.18
CA ARG A 183 21.57 -3.86 20.58
C ARG A 183 22.55 -4.86 21.20
N PHE A 184 22.30 -6.17 21.11
CA PHE A 184 23.23 -7.18 21.65
C PHE A 184 24.61 -7.15 20.99
N VAL A 185 24.66 -6.91 19.68
CA VAL A 185 25.92 -6.70 18.96
C VAL A 185 26.63 -5.43 19.46
N GLY A 186 25.88 -4.35 19.70
CA GLY A 186 26.40 -3.11 20.27
C GLY A 186 26.99 -3.29 21.66
N GLU A 187 26.30 -4.03 22.54
CA GLU A 187 26.79 -4.40 23.87
C GLU A 187 28.09 -5.22 23.78
N SER A 188 28.20 -6.12 22.81
CA SER A 188 29.39 -6.96 22.60
C SER A 188 30.59 -6.18 22.02
N THR A 189 30.33 -5.07 21.32
CA THR A 189 31.35 -4.27 20.62
C THR A 189 31.65 -2.92 21.30
N ASN A 190 31.13 -2.70 22.52
CA ASN A 190 31.20 -1.42 23.25
C ASN A 190 30.62 -0.21 22.47
N ARG A 191 29.59 -0.45 21.65
CA ARG A 191 28.84 0.58 20.90
C ARG A 191 27.39 0.63 21.41
N PRO A 192 27.09 1.36 22.49
CA PRO A 192 25.79 1.31 23.15
C PRO A 192 24.63 1.85 22.30
N LEU A 193 24.92 2.68 21.30
CA LEU A 193 23.94 3.28 20.39
C LEU A 193 23.79 2.53 19.05
N LEU A 194 24.49 1.41 18.85
CA LEU A 194 24.49 0.72 17.56
C LEU A 194 23.07 0.31 17.12
N GLY A 195 22.24 -0.18 18.06
CA GLY A 195 20.85 -0.51 17.78
C GLY A 195 20.04 0.68 17.26
N ALA A 196 20.26 1.87 17.83
CA ALA A 196 19.61 3.10 17.40
C ALA A 196 20.07 3.53 16.01
N GLU A 197 21.37 3.51 15.72
CA GLU A 197 21.92 3.85 14.40
C GLU A 197 21.40 2.93 13.30
N VAL A 198 21.36 1.62 13.58
CA VAL A 198 20.84 0.61 12.66
C VAL A 198 19.35 0.84 12.39
N LEU A 199 18.55 1.12 13.43
CA LEU A 199 17.12 1.41 13.28
C LEU A 199 16.87 2.73 12.56
N ALA A 200 17.73 3.73 12.74
CA ALA A 200 17.68 4.99 12.01
C ALA A 200 17.86 4.74 10.51
N SER A 201 18.87 3.95 10.15
CA SER A 201 19.14 3.56 8.76
C SER A 201 18.02 2.69 8.18
N TYR A 202 17.54 1.70 8.94
CA TYR A 202 16.38 0.87 8.58
C TYR A 202 15.16 1.74 8.25
N LEU A 203 14.84 2.72 9.09
CA LEU A 203 13.71 3.62 8.89
C LEU A 203 13.93 4.52 7.66
N MET A 204 15.13 5.08 7.48
CA MET A 204 15.45 5.97 6.37
C MET A 204 15.37 5.24 5.02
N PHE A 205 16.05 4.11 4.87
CA PHE A 205 16.05 3.33 3.64
C PHE A 205 14.68 2.71 3.36
N GLY A 206 14.00 2.19 4.38
CA GLY A 206 12.65 1.66 4.26
C GLY A 206 11.65 2.73 3.83
N THR A 207 11.76 3.94 4.38
CA THR A 207 10.93 5.08 3.98
C THR A 207 11.15 5.46 2.52
N VAL A 208 12.41 5.70 2.11
CA VAL A 208 12.74 6.10 0.73
C VAL A 208 12.28 5.04 -0.26
N THR A 209 12.56 3.78 0.03
CA THR A 209 12.13 2.64 -0.80
C THR A 209 10.60 2.55 -0.87
N GLY A 210 9.92 2.70 0.27
CA GLY A 210 8.46 2.65 0.35
C GLY A 210 7.79 3.76 -0.45
N ILE A 211 8.31 4.98 -0.40
CA ILE A 211 7.82 6.11 -1.20
C ILE A 211 7.95 5.82 -2.70
N LEU A 212 9.13 5.40 -3.15
CA LEU A 212 9.38 5.11 -4.56
C LEU A 212 8.51 3.94 -5.07
N MET A 213 8.40 2.89 -4.26
CA MET A 213 7.57 1.73 -4.59
C MET A 213 6.08 2.11 -4.63
N ALA A 214 5.58 2.86 -3.65
CA ALA A 214 4.18 3.30 -3.64
C ALA A 214 3.85 4.15 -4.88
N LEU A 215 4.69 5.12 -5.21
CA LEU A 215 4.51 5.96 -6.40
C LEU A 215 4.50 5.13 -7.69
N PHE A 216 5.43 4.18 -7.80
CA PHE A 216 5.50 3.28 -8.95
C PHE A 216 4.21 2.45 -9.10
N LEU A 217 3.78 1.78 -8.04
CA LEU A 217 2.61 0.89 -8.06
C LEU A 217 1.31 1.67 -8.35
N ASP A 218 1.11 2.80 -7.69
CA ASP A 218 -0.09 3.63 -7.87
C ASP A 218 -0.17 4.21 -9.27
N THR A 219 0.97 4.71 -9.81
CA THR A 219 1.02 5.29 -11.15
C THR A 219 0.87 4.23 -12.22
N ALA A 220 1.57 3.10 -12.10
CA ALA A 220 1.50 2.00 -13.07
C ALA A 220 0.08 1.41 -13.13
N GLY A 221 -0.52 1.12 -11.99
CA GLY A 221 -1.89 0.60 -11.95
C GLY A 221 -2.91 1.62 -12.48
N GLY A 222 -2.79 2.89 -12.12
CA GLY A 222 -3.67 3.94 -12.66
C GLY A 222 -3.51 4.15 -14.17
N ALA A 223 -2.30 3.98 -14.70
CA ALA A 223 -2.05 4.05 -16.14
C ALA A 223 -2.72 2.89 -16.90
N TRP A 224 -2.66 1.66 -16.37
CA TRP A 224 -3.34 0.51 -17.00
C TRP A 224 -4.87 0.64 -16.99
N ASP A 225 -5.45 1.11 -15.89
CA ASP A 225 -6.91 1.35 -15.82
C ASP A 225 -7.35 2.43 -16.83
N ASN A 226 -6.63 3.55 -16.88
CA ASN A 226 -6.93 4.61 -17.83
C ASN A 226 -6.70 4.18 -19.29
N ALA A 227 -5.71 3.34 -19.57
CA ALA A 227 -5.50 2.78 -20.91
C ALA A 227 -6.68 1.88 -21.33
N LYS A 228 -7.20 1.05 -20.42
CA LYS A 228 -8.41 0.25 -20.64
C LYS A 228 -9.61 1.16 -20.93
N LYS A 229 -9.86 2.16 -20.10
CA LYS A 229 -10.97 3.13 -20.29
C LYS A 229 -10.85 3.89 -21.62
N TYR A 230 -9.63 4.27 -22.00
CA TYR A 230 -9.37 4.95 -23.27
C TYR A 230 -9.77 4.08 -24.47
N ILE A 231 -9.52 2.77 -24.42
CA ILE A 231 -9.94 1.82 -25.45
C ILE A 231 -11.46 1.60 -25.40
N GLU A 232 -12.06 1.54 -24.21
CA GLU A 232 -13.51 1.38 -24.03
C GLU A 232 -14.33 2.54 -24.65
N LEU A 233 -13.74 3.73 -24.75
CA LEU A 233 -14.32 4.90 -25.44
C LEU A 233 -14.29 4.80 -26.98
N GLY A 234 -13.85 3.68 -27.54
CA GLY A 234 -13.84 3.42 -28.99
C GLY A 234 -12.49 3.65 -29.67
N ASN A 235 -11.47 4.09 -28.94
CA ASN A 235 -10.12 4.15 -29.47
C ASN A 235 -9.56 2.73 -29.62
N PHE A 236 -8.73 2.49 -30.64
CA PHE A 236 -8.09 1.18 -30.90
C PHE A 236 -9.06 -0.03 -30.96
N GLY A 237 -10.27 0.17 -31.49
CA GLY A 237 -11.21 -0.92 -31.79
C GLY A 237 -12.30 -1.14 -30.75
N GLY A 238 -12.31 -0.40 -29.63
CA GLY A 238 -13.44 -0.43 -28.69
C GLY A 238 -13.56 -1.70 -27.85
N LYS A 239 -14.66 -1.82 -27.12
CA LYS A 239 -15.00 -2.99 -26.28
C LYS A 239 -14.99 -4.29 -27.11
N ASN A 240 -14.54 -5.38 -26.50
CA ASN A 240 -14.43 -6.72 -27.08
C ASN A 240 -13.33 -6.92 -28.15
N SER A 241 -12.60 -5.86 -28.52
CA SER A 241 -11.42 -5.97 -29.38
C SER A 241 -10.26 -6.71 -28.69
N GLU A 242 -9.29 -7.19 -29.46
CA GLU A 242 -8.07 -7.79 -28.89
C GLU A 242 -7.28 -6.78 -28.05
N ALA A 243 -7.26 -5.51 -28.46
CA ALA A 243 -6.66 -4.43 -27.67
C ALA A 243 -7.37 -4.25 -26.33
N HIS A 244 -8.71 -4.33 -26.29
CA HIS A 244 -9.48 -4.25 -25.06
C HIS A 244 -9.17 -5.42 -24.12
N LYS A 245 -9.13 -6.67 -24.62
CA LYS A 245 -8.77 -7.83 -23.80
C LYS A 245 -7.36 -7.73 -23.21
N ALA A 246 -6.40 -7.24 -23.99
CA ALA A 246 -5.04 -7.01 -23.52
C ALA A 246 -5.00 -5.92 -22.43
N ALA A 247 -5.74 -4.82 -22.61
CA ALA A 247 -5.82 -3.75 -21.63
C ALA A 247 -6.53 -4.18 -20.34
N VAL A 248 -7.59 -5.00 -20.42
CA VAL A 248 -8.23 -5.61 -19.26
C VAL A 248 -7.23 -6.48 -18.49
N THR A 249 -6.40 -7.26 -19.19
CA THR A 249 -5.35 -8.05 -18.54
C THR A 249 -4.36 -7.15 -17.79
N GLY A 250 -3.91 -6.06 -18.41
CA GLY A 250 -3.05 -5.07 -17.75
C GLY A 250 -3.68 -4.44 -16.52
N ASP A 251 -4.96 -4.07 -16.60
CA ASP A 251 -5.70 -3.51 -15.46
C ASP A 251 -5.83 -4.51 -14.30
N THR A 252 -6.12 -5.78 -14.58
CA THR A 252 -6.18 -6.82 -13.54
C THR A 252 -4.83 -7.09 -12.86
N VAL A 253 -3.71 -6.82 -13.55
CA VAL A 253 -2.36 -6.82 -12.93
C VAL A 253 -2.15 -5.56 -12.10
N GLY A 254 -2.68 -4.42 -12.55
CA GLY A 254 -2.61 -3.12 -11.88
C GLY A 254 -3.50 -2.96 -10.65
N ASP A 255 -4.59 -3.74 -10.52
CA ASP A 255 -5.50 -3.71 -9.37
C ASP A 255 -4.81 -3.94 -8.02
N PRO A 256 -4.07 -5.05 -7.82
CA PRO A 256 -3.34 -5.25 -6.55
C PRO A 256 -2.26 -4.19 -6.33
N PHE A 257 -1.75 -3.55 -7.38
CA PHE A 257 -0.73 -2.51 -7.27
C PHE A 257 -1.34 -1.24 -6.70
N LYS A 258 -2.37 -0.72 -7.37
CA LYS A 258 -2.96 0.59 -7.05
C LYS A 258 -3.93 0.56 -5.88
N ASP A 259 -4.58 -0.56 -5.59
CA ASP A 259 -5.67 -0.61 -4.59
C ASP A 259 -5.36 -1.51 -3.39
N THR A 260 -4.19 -2.16 -3.36
CA THR A 260 -3.75 -2.93 -2.18
C THR A 260 -2.34 -2.56 -1.77
N ALA A 261 -1.33 -2.88 -2.56
CA ALA A 261 0.06 -2.74 -2.14
C ALA A 261 0.50 -1.27 -2.05
N GLY A 262 0.31 -0.48 -3.11
CA GLY A 262 0.73 0.93 -3.19
C GLY A 262 0.19 1.79 -2.04
N PRO A 263 -1.13 1.86 -1.83
CA PRO A 263 -1.70 2.64 -0.73
C PRO A 263 -1.31 2.13 0.66
N SER A 264 -1.11 0.81 0.82
CA SER A 264 -0.72 0.22 2.10
C SER A 264 0.70 0.60 2.51
N LEU A 265 1.61 0.84 1.57
CA LEU A 265 2.98 1.23 1.88
C LEU A 265 3.06 2.55 2.65
N HIS A 266 2.14 3.49 2.40
CA HIS A 266 2.04 4.71 3.19
C HIS A 266 1.75 4.43 4.67
N VAL A 267 0.93 3.42 4.96
CA VAL A 267 0.63 2.99 6.33
C VAL A 267 1.82 2.24 6.93
N VAL A 268 2.45 1.35 6.17
CA VAL A 268 3.63 0.59 6.60
C VAL A 268 4.75 1.51 7.06
N ILE A 269 5.09 2.54 6.27
CA ILE A 269 6.17 3.47 6.61
C ILE A 269 5.91 4.16 7.97
N LYS A 270 4.67 4.62 8.20
CA LYS A 270 4.29 5.22 9.49
C LYS A 270 4.34 4.21 10.62
N LEU A 271 3.83 2.99 10.38
CA LEU A 271 3.82 1.92 11.37
C LEU A 271 5.25 1.54 11.79
N LEU A 272 6.20 1.47 10.86
CA LEU A 272 7.61 1.22 11.16
C LEU A 272 8.16 2.31 12.08
N SER A 273 7.94 3.59 11.74
CA SER A 273 8.39 4.72 12.56
C SER A 273 7.78 4.70 13.97
N THR A 274 6.46 4.55 14.07
CA THR A 274 5.77 4.52 15.37
C THR A 274 6.19 3.32 16.22
N THR A 275 6.34 2.13 15.61
CA THR A 275 6.78 0.93 16.34
C THR A 275 8.18 1.12 16.91
N ILE A 276 9.10 1.68 16.11
CA ILE A 276 10.48 1.94 16.53
C ILE A 276 10.53 2.95 17.68
N LEU A 277 9.76 4.04 17.59
CA LEU A 277 9.71 5.08 18.63
C LEU A 277 9.13 4.55 19.94
N VAL A 278 8.00 3.85 19.89
CA VAL A 278 7.35 3.29 21.08
C VAL A 278 8.21 2.23 21.77
N ALA A 279 8.90 1.41 20.98
CA ALA A 279 9.82 0.40 21.51
C ALA A 279 11.24 0.95 21.77
N GLY A 280 11.47 2.26 21.56
CA GLY A 280 12.78 2.91 21.63
C GLY A 280 13.62 2.55 22.87
N PRO A 281 13.06 2.62 24.09
CA PRO A 281 13.78 2.27 25.32
C PRO A 281 14.32 0.82 25.34
N LEU A 282 13.77 -0.09 24.54
CA LEU A 282 14.24 -1.48 24.45
C LEU A 282 15.53 -1.63 23.62
N PHE A 283 15.86 -0.64 22.78
CA PHE A 283 16.94 -0.77 21.79
C PHE A 283 18.26 -0.11 22.23
N ILE A 284 18.28 0.49 23.41
CA ILE A 284 19.46 1.14 23.97
C ILE A 284 20.08 0.20 25.01
N ALA A 285 21.40 0.03 24.91
CA ALA A 285 22.16 -0.75 25.88
C ALA A 285 22.21 -0.04 27.24
N ASN A 286 22.17 -0.80 28.34
CA ASN A 286 22.35 -0.23 29.69
C ASN A 286 23.74 0.42 29.77
N MET A 287 23.78 1.75 29.74
CA MET A 287 25.00 2.48 30.05
C MET A 287 25.27 2.30 31.54
N LYS A 288 26.26 1.47 31.89
CA LYS A 288 26.74 1.38 33.27
C LYS A 288 27.20 2.78 33.68
N THR A 289 26.42 3.42 34.55
CA THR A 289 26.89 4.55 35.35
C THR A 289 28.06 4.06 36.19
N SER A 290 29.28 4.35 35.73
CA SER A 290 30.46 4.31 36.59
C SER A 290 30.55 5.61 37.39
#